data_AF-A0A9D7N243-F1
#
_entry.id   AF-A0A9D7N243-F1
#
_cell.length_a   1.000
_cell.length_b   1.000
_cell.length_c   1.000
_cell.angle_alpha   90.00
_cell.angle_beta   90.00
_cell.angle_gamma   90.00
#
_symmetry.space_group_name_H-M   'P 1'
#
loop_
_entity.id
_entity.type
_entity.pdbx_description
1 polymer ?
#
loop_
_entity_poly.entity_id
_entity_poly.type
_entity_poly.pdbx_seq_one_letter_code
_entity_poly.pdbx_strand_id
1 'polypeptide(L)'
;MRELFELAHICVVEREGFALRDLATLEPALEPELVLRLRRDFVARPPIPSSSTASREAAKAGRPEDGDLPEAVARYVREHGLYR
;
A
#
# COMPACT_ATOMS: atom_id res chain seq x y z
N MET A 1 14.15 -7.14 12.94
CA MET A 1 13.05 -6.19 12.72
C MET A 1 13.23 -4.86 13.49
N ARG A 2 13.89 -4.86 14.67
CA ARG A 2 14.24 -3.65 15.43
C ARG A 2 15.02 -2.60 14.61
N GLU A 3 15.98 -3.02 13.80
CA GLU A 3 16.80 -2.16 12.94
C GLU A 3 15.97 -1.21 12.04
N LEU A 4 14.82 -1.66 11.51
CA LEU A 4 13.95 -0.80 10.70
C LEU A 4 13.38 0.38 11.50
N PHE A 5 13.10 0.20 12.79
CA PHE A 5 12.57 1.24 13.68
C PHE A 5 13.65 2.19 14.22
N GLU A 6 14.93 1.81 14.06
CA GLU A 6 16.10 2.63 14.39
C GLU A 6 16.52 3.47 13.18
N LEU A 7 16.44 2.90 11.98
CA LEU A 7 16.85 3.55 10.74
C LEU A 7 15.74 4.40 10.10
N ALA A 8 14.47 4.15 10.41
CA ALA A 8 13.36 4.82 9.76
C ALA A 8 12.17 5.10 10.71
N HIS A 9 11.37 6.08 10.30
CA HIS A 9 10.04 6.30 10.86
C HIS A 9 9.03 5.46 10.08
N ILE A 10 8.38 4.52 10.76
CA ILE A 10 7.37 3.64 10.14
C ILE A 10 5.99 4.26 10.37
N CYS A 11 5.36 4.74 9.30
CA CYS A 11 3.95 5.13 9.31
C CYS A 11 3.08 4.00 8.77
N VAL A 12 2.04 3.66 9.51
CA VAL A 12 1.04 2.67 9.09
C VAL A 12 -0.15 3.41 8.53
N VAL A 13 -0.62 3.01 7.36
CA VAL A 13 -1.78 3.63 6.71
C VAL A 13 -2.91 2.62 6.64
N GLU A 14 -4.13 3.07 6.97
CA GLU A 14 -5.32 2.24 6.84
C GLU A 14 -5.53 1.77 5.40
N ARG A 15 -5.93 0.51 5.27
CA ARG A 15 -6.34 -0.09 4.01
C ARG A 15 -7.67 -0.80 4.23
N GLU A 16 -8.54 -0.80 3.22
CA GLU A 16 -9.78 -1.57 3.29
C GLU A 16 -9.49 -3.03 3.66
N GLY A 17 -10.20 -3.52 4.68
CA GLY A 17 -9.98 -4.85 5.27
C GLY A 17 -8.90 -4.94 6.36
N PHE A 18 -8.14 -3.87 6.62
CA PHE A 18 -7.07 -3.80 7.61
C PHE A 18 -7.16 -2.53 8.45
N ALA A 19 -7.61 -2.69 9.69
CA ALA A 19 -7.83 -1.60 10.65
C ALA A 19 -6.72 -1.54 11.72
N LEU A 20 -6.69 -0.44 12.47
CA LEU A 20 -5.74 -0.22 13.58
C LEU A 20 -5.71 -1.38 14.58
N ARG A 21 -6.87 -1.99 14.86
CA ARG A 21 -6.99 -3.14 15.78
C ARG A 21 -6.16 -4.34 15.34
N ASP A 22 -5.90 -4.47 14.04
CA ASP A 22 -5.18 -5.61 13.48
C ASP A 22 -3.68 -5.51 13.79
N LEU A 23 -3.17 -4.34 14.21
CA LEU A 23 -1.80 -4.20 14.72
C LEU A 23 -1.56 -4.99 16.01
N ALA A 24 -2.60 -5.35 16.78
CA ALA A 24 -2.45 -6.23 17.94
C ALA A 24 -1.90 -7.61 17.56
N THR A 25 -2.09 -8.06 16.32
CA THR A 25 -1.53 -9.34 15.84
C THR A 25 -0.01 -9.35 15.77
N LEU A 26 0.63 -8.18 15.86
CA LEU A 26 2.09 -8.04 15.83
C LEU A 26 2.73 -8.17 17.22
N GLU A 27 1.95 -8.14 18.31
CA GLU A 27 2.44 -8.24 19.69
C GLU A 27 3.30 -9.50 19.97
N PRO A 28 3.06 -10.68 19.35
CA PRO A 28 3.94 -11.83 19.52
C PRO A 28 5.29 -11.71 18.81
N ALA A 29 5.40 -10.83 17.81
CA ALA A 29 6.56 -10.72 16.92
C ALA A 29 7.39 -9.44 17.15
N LEU A 30 6.79 -8.45 17.83
CA LEU A 30 7.39 -7.14 18.08
C LEU A 30 7.33 -6.81 19.57
N GLU A 31 8.35 -6.10 20.03
CA GLU A 31 8.36 -5.56 21.38
C GLU A 31 7.18 -4.59 21.58
N PRO A 32 6.56 -4.56 22.77
CA PRO A 32 5.37 -3.75 23.03
C PRO A 32 5.54 -2.26 22.67
N GLU A 33 6.73 -1.69 22.92
CA GLU A 33 7.03 -0.30 22.60
C GLU A 33 7.01 -0.01 21.09
N LEU A 34 7.39 -1.00 20.26
CA LEU A 34 7.35 -0.85 18.81
C LEU A 34 5.92 -0.91 18.30
N VAL A 35 5.07 -1.77 18.87
CA VAL A 35 3.63 -1.82 18.55
C VAL A 35 2.96 -0.50 18.95
N LEU A 36 3.30 0.08 20.10
CA LEU A 36 2.80 1.38 20.53
C LEU A 36 3.22 2.50 19.57
N ARG A 37 4.48 2.50 19.10
CA ARG A 37 4.94 3.45 18.07
C ARG A 37 4.13 3.33 16.79
N LEU A 38 3.90 2.11 16.29
CA LEU A 38 3.07 1.90 15.09
C LEU A 38 1.63 2.40 15.28
N ARG A 39 1.02 2.17 16.46
CA ARG A 39 -0.33 2.66 16.77
C ARG A 39 -0.40 4.18 16.81
N ARG A 40 0.62 4.84 17.37
CA ARG A 40 0.70 6.32 17.41
C ARG A 40 0.81 6.91 16.01
N ASP A 41 1.61 6.29 15.15
CA ASP A 41 1.91 6.77 13.81
C ASP A 41 0.98 6.14 12.75
N PHE A 42 -0.21 5.72 13.18
CA PHE A 42 -1.27 5.21 12.32
C PHE A 42 -2.04 6.37 11.69
N VAL A 43 -2.22 6.31 10.37
CA VAL A 43 -2.92 7.32 9.59
C VAL A 43 -4.16 6.68 8.97
N ALA A 44 -5.34 7.13 9.42
CA ALA A 44 -6.59 6.82 8.74
C ALA A 44 -6.57 7.43 7.34
N ARG A 45 -6.89 6.62 6.33
CA ARG A 45 -6.93 7.05 4.94
C ARG A 45 -8.24 6.60 4.32
N PRO A 46 -8.92 7.46 3.56
CA PRO A 46 -10.06 7.04 2.74
C PRO A 46 -9.67 5.82 1.87
N PRO A 47 -10.55 4.81 1.74
CA PRO A 47 -10.32 3.68 0.86
C PRO A 47 -10.06 4.17 -0.56
N ILE A 48 -9.00 3.64 -1.18
CA ILE A 48 -8.74 3.82 -2.60
C ILE A 48 -8.97 2.45 -3.23
N PRO A 49 -10.04 2.24 -4.01
CA PRO A 49 -10.40 0.95 -4.59
C PRO A 49 -9.52 0.64 -5.80
N SER A 50 -8.20 0.72 -5.62
CA SER A 50 -7.20 0.48 -6.65
C SER A 50 -6.21 -0.59 -6.16
N SER A 51 -5.74 -1.42 -7.08
CA SER A 51 -4.64 -2.33 -6.80
C SER A 51 -3.80 -2.50 -8.06
N SER A 52 -2.48 -2.58 -7.91
CA SER A 52 -1.61 -2.83 -9.06
C SER A 52 -1.92 -4.15 -9.76
N THR A 53 -2.50 -5.13 -9.06
CA THR A 53 -2.97 -6.37 -9.69
C THR A 53 -4.09 -6.10 -10.67
N ALA A 54 -5.14 -5.38 -10.25
CA ALA A 54 -6.22 -4.99 -11.14
C ALA A 54 -5.73 -4.16 -12.33
N SER A 55 -4.85 -3.17 -12.10
CA SER A 55 -4.28 -2.33 -13.16
C SER A 55 -3.49 -3.15 -14.19
N ARG A 56 -2.68 -4.13 -13.75
CA ARG A 56 -1.95 -5.01 -14.67
C ARG A 56 -2.88 -5.92 -15.49
N GLU A 57 -3.93 -6.44 -14.88
CA GLU A 57 -4.92 -7.26 -15.61
C GLU A 57 -5.74 -6.42 -16.59
N ALA A 58 -6.02 -5.15 -16.28
CA ALA A 58 -6.62 -4.21 -17.24
C ALA A 58 -5.69 -3.95 -18.43
N ALA A 59 -4.40 -3.67 -18.17
CA ALA A 59 -3.38 -3.44 -19.19
C ALA A 59 -3.21 -4.65 -20.13
N LYS A 60 -3.10 -5.87 -19.58
CA LYS A 60 -3.05 -7.13 -20.35
C LYS A 60 -4.26 -7.31 -21.25
N ALA A 61 -5.44 -6.96 -20.76
CA ALA A 61 -6.69 -7.06 -21.50
C ALA A 61 -6.88 -5.94 -22.55
N GLY A 62 -5.91 -5.03 -22.70
CA GLY A 62 -6.02 -3.87 -23.58
C GLY A 62 -7.08 -2.87 -23.16
N ARG A 63 -7.52 -2.92 -21.89
CA ARG A 63 -8.50 -1.97 -21.35
C ARG A 63 -7.77 -0.69 -20.92
N PRO A 64 -8.40 0.50 -21.08
CA PRO A 64 -7.82 1.73 -20.59
C PRO A 64 -7.61 1.67 -19.07
N GLU A 65 -6.44 2.11 -18.59
CA GLU A 65 -6.14 2.25 -17.15
C GLU A 65 -6.65 3.59 -16.57
N ASP A 66 -7.59 4.24 -17.27
CA ASP A 66 -8.05 5.59 -16.99
C ASP A 66 -8.72 5.64 -15.61
N GLY A 67 -8.18 6.47 -14.72
CA GLY A 67 -8.67 6.64 -13.35
C GLY A 67 -7.95 5.79 -12.29
N ASP A 68 -7.24 4.74 -12.67
CA ASP A 68 -6.45 3.90 -11.75
C ASP A 68 -4.99 4.36 -11.63
N LEU A 69 -4.46 4.97 -12.68
CA LEU A 69 -3.10 5.48 -12.75
C LEU A 69 -3.11 6.97 -13.09
N PRO A 70 -2.12 7.74 -12.61
CA PRO A 70 -1.87 9.07 -13.15
C PRO A 70 -1.67 9.01 -14.67
N GLU A 71 -2.23 9.96 -15.42
CA GLU A 71 -2.23 9.96 -16.89
C GLU A 71 -0.83 9.76 -17.50
N ALA A 72 0.19 10.41 -16.92
CA ALA A 72 1.57 10.28 -17.37
C ALA A 72 2.10 8.84 -17.25
N VAL A 73 1.67 8.09 -16.23
CA VAL A 73 2.04 6.68 -16.02
C VAL A 73 1.30 5.79 -17.02
N ALA A 74 0.00 6.02 -17.22
CA ALA A 74 -0.79 5.27 -18.20
C ALA A 74 -0.24 5.44 -19.63
N ARG A 75 0.17 6.66 -19.99
CA ARG A 75 0.87 6.92 -21.26
C ARG A 75 2.17 6.11 -21.37
N TYR A 76 2.99 6.12 -20.32
CA TYR A 76 4.26 5.38 -20.30
C TYR A 76 4.06 3.87 -20.48
N VAL A 77 3.06 3.29 -19.79
CA VAL A 77 2.71 1.86 -19.91
C VAL A 77 2.36 1.51 -21.35
N ARG A 78 1.54 2.33 -22.02
CA ARG A 78 1.14 2.10 -23.42
C ARG A 78 2.30 2.24 -24.40
N GLU A 79 3.10 3.30 -24.28
CA GLU A 79 4.24 3.59 -25.16
C GLU A 79 5.31 2.49 -25.10
N HIS A 80 5.53 1.93 -23.92
CA HIS A 80 6.57 0.91 -23.70
C HIS A 80 6.02 -0.52 -23.75
N GLY A 81 4.72 -0.70 -23.99
CA GLY A 81 4.08 -2.01 -24.04
C GLY A 81 4.23 -2.82 -22.74
N LEU A 82 4.22 -2.15 -21.58
CA LEU A 82 4.33 -2.83 -20.29
C LEU A 82 3.10 -3.68 -20.02
N TYR A 83 3.30 -4.79 -19.32
CA TYR A 83 2.23 -5.72 -18.91
C TYR A 83 1.44 -6.33 -20.08
N ARG A 84 2.05 -6.44 -21.27
CA ARG A 84 1.56 -7.27 -22.37
C ARG A 84 2.00 -8.71 -22.20
#